data_AF-A0A9P0FA84-F1
#
_entry.id   AF-A0A9P0FA84-F1
#
_cell.length_a   1.000
_cell.length_b   1.000
_cell.length_c   1.000
_cell.angle_alpha   90.00
_cell.angle_beta   90.00
_cell.angle_gamma   90.00
#
_symmetry.space_group_name_H-M   'P 1'
#
loop_
_entity.id
_entity.type
_entity.pdbx_description
1 polymer ?
#
loop_
_entity_poly.entity_id
_entity_poly.type
_entity_poly.pdbx_seq_one_letter_code
_entity_poly.pdbx_strand_id
1 'polypeptide(L)' 'MSNLEITIEFGGGAELLFDNKKAHNVSLPIKNKQWIIGDLLLWIKENLLKDRPELFLQDDSVIQ' A
#
# COMPACT_ATOMS: atom_id res chain seq x y z
N MET A 1 -14.14 8.70 -14.97
CA MET A 1 -13.99 7.94 -13.72
C MET A 1 -13.19 8.82 -12.79
N SER A 2 -13.67 9.08 -11.57
CA SER A 2 -12.93 9.88 -10.58
C SER A 2 -11.94 8.98 -9.84
N ASN A 3 -10.74 9.48 -9.60
CA ASN A 3 -9.72 8.79 -8.80
C ASN A 3 -9.43 9.59 -7.53
N LEU A 4 -8.94 8.89 -6.51
CA LEU A 4 -8.46 9.45 -5.27
C LEU A 4 -6.93 9.47 -5.32
N GLU A 5 -6.37 10.66 -5.42
CA GLU A 5 -4.91 10.87 -5.42
C GLU A 5 -4.41 10.95 -3.98
N ILE A 6 -3.49 10.06 -3.59
CA ILE A 6 -2.87 10.05 -2.27
C ILE A 6 -1.37 9.81 -2.35
N THR A 7 -0.67 10.23 -1.30
CA THR A 7 0.74 9.89 -1.06
C THR A 7 0.81 8.89 0.09
N ILE A 8 1.46 7.76 -0.14
CA ILE A 8 1.73 6.72 0.86
C ILE A 8 3.20 6.81 1.21
N GLU A 9 3.51 6.92 2.50
CA GLU A 9 4.88 6.98 3.01
C GLU A 9 5.25 5.74 3.83
N PHE A 10 6.36 5.11 3.48
CA PHE A 10 6.97 4.00 4.22
C PHE A 10 8.24 4.48 4.92
N GLY A 11 8.43 4.02 6.16
CA GLY A 11 9.61 4.30 6.96
C GLY A 11 9.96 3.14 7.88
N GLY A 12 11.04 3.28 8.65
CA GLY A 12 11.49 2.26 9.60
C GLY A 12 12.07 1.00 8.93
N GLY A 13 12.49 1.09 7.66
CA GLY A 13 12.99 -0.03 6.87
C GLY A 13 11.94 -0.65 5.96
N ALA A 14 10.66 -0.32 6.15
CA ALA A 14 9.58 -0.80 5.28
C ALA A 14 9.74 -0.32 3.82
N GLU A 15 10.39 0.82 3.59
CA GLU A 15 10.66 1.35 2.24
C GLU A 15 11.44 0.35 1.36
N LEU A 16 12.23 -0.55 1.96
CA LEU A 16 13.01 -1.56 1.25
C LEU A 16 12.12 -2.54 0.47
N LEU A 17 10.88 -2.76 0.92
CA LEU A 17 9.91 -3.63 0.26
C LEU A 17 9.22 -2.96 -0.95
N PHE A 18 9.38 -1.63 -1.09
CA PHE A 18 8.69 -0.77 -2.06
C PHE A 18 9.69 0.03 -2.90
N ASP A 19 10.58 -0.66 -3.63
CA ASP A 19 11.62 -0.04 -4.49
C ASP A 19 12.62 0.86 -3.73
N ASN A 20 12.78 0.69 -2.41
CA ASN A 20 13.58 1.57 -1.56
C ASN A 20 13.16 3.06 -1.68
N LYS A 21 11.86 3.29 -1.93
CA LYS A 21 11.27 4.63 -2.00
C LYS A 21 10.42 4.86 -0.77
N LYS A 22 10.60 6.04 -0.17
CA LYS A 22 9.81 6.44 1.00
C LYS A 22 8.40 6.85 0.60
N ALA A 23 8.25 7.66 -0.44
CA ALA A 23 6.95 8.20 -0.84
C ALA A 23 6.50 7.64 -2.19
N HIS A 24 5.24 7.21 -2.25
CA HIS A 24 4.56 6.74 -3.45
C HIS A 24 3.29 7.56 -3.69
N ASN A 25 3.27 8.30 -4.79
CA ASN A 25 2.05 8.96 -5.25
C ASN A 25 1.22 7.95 -6.04
N VAL A 26 -0.01 7.70 -5.62
CA VAL A 26 -0.88 6.72 -6.23
C VAL A 26 -2.27 7.30 -6.51
N SER A 27 -2.84 6.84 -7.62
CA SER A 27 -4.19 7.18 -8.07
C SER A 27 -5.09 5.97 -7.82
N LEU A 28 -5.89 6.01 -6.77
CA LEU A 28 -6.80 4.92 -6.42
C LEU A 28 -8.12 5.07 -7.19
N PRO A 29 -8.61 4.01 -7.85
CA PRO A 29 -9.90 4.08 -8.51
C PRO A 29 -11.00 4.24 -7.47
N ILE A 30 -11.82 5.30 -7.60
CA ILE A 30 -13.04 5.43 -6.79
C ILE A 30 -14.10 4.56 -7.49
N LYS A 31 -14.20 3.32 -7.05
CA LYS A 31 -15.39 2.49 -7.34
C LYS A 31 -16.52 2.95 -6.42
N ASN A 32 -17.76 2.52 -6.65
CA ASN A 32 -18.96 2.89 -5.86
C ASN A 32 -18.92 2.42 -4.38
N LYS A 33 -17.75 2.24 -3.79
CA LYS A 33 -17.44 1.84 -2.42
C LYS A 33 -16.45 2.84 -1.82
N GLN A 34 -16.66 3.21 -0.56
CA GLN A 34 -15.71 4.01 0.20
C GLN A 34 -14.49 3.15 0.56
N TRP A 35 -13.30 3.68 0.33
CA TRP A 35 -12.05 3.03 0.75
C TRP A 35 -11.95 3.00 2.27
N ILE A 36 -11.61 1.83 2.82
CA ILE A 36 -11.14 1.69 4.20
C ILE A 36 -9.65 1.34 4.20
N ILE A 37 -8.98 1.53 5.34
CA ILE A 37 -7.53 1.24 5.47
C ILE A 37 -7.21 -0.23 5.12
N GLY A 38 -8.08 -1.17 5.48
CA GLY A 38 -7.89 -2.59 5.10
C GLY A 38 -7.85 -2.81 3.58
N ASP A 39 -8.78 -2.20 2.84
CA ASP A 39 -8.78 -2.27 1.36
C ASP A 39 -7.48 -1.66 0.80
N LEU A 40 -7.01 -0.56 1.39
CA LEU A 40 -5.77 0.10 0.98
C LEU A 40 -4.55 -0.79 1.21
N LEU A 41 -4.45 -1.45 2.36
CA LEU A 41 -3.34 -2.37 2.67
C LEU A 41 -3.28 -3.53 1.67
N LEU A 42 -4.43 -4.12 1.31
CA LEU A 42 -4.51 -5.16 0.28
C LEU A 42 -4.06 -4.62 -1.08
N TRP A 43 -4.53 -3.42 -1.45
CA TRP A 43 -4.13 -2.79 -2.71
C TRP A 43 -2.62 -2.51 -2.76
N ILE A 44 -2.03 -2.00 -1.66
CA ILE A 44 -0.58 -1.77 -1.55
C ILE A 44 0.19 -3.08 -1.77
N LYS A 45 -0.27 -4.17 -1.12
CA LYS A 45 0.33 -5.49 -1.27
C LYS A 45 0.29 -5.99 -2.72
N GLU A 46 -0.81 -5.76 -3.42
CA GLU A 46 -0.98 -6.23 -4.80
C GLU A 46 -0.26 -5.36 -5.85
N ASN A 47 -0.10 -4.05 -5.60
CA ASN A 47 0.30 -3.09 -6.63
C ASN A 47 1.68 -2.47 -6.39
N LEU A 48 2.04 -2.21 -5.14
CA LEU A 48 3.29 -1.51 -4.80
C LEU A 48 4.38 -2.45 -4.31
N LEU A 49 4.03 -3.55 -3.64
CA LEU A 49 4.99 -4.46 -3.03
C LEU A 49 5.84 -5.15 -4.10
N LYS A 50 7.17 -5.03 -3.98
CA LYS A 50 8.12 -5.56 -4.97
C LYS A 50 8.91 -6.74 -4.47
N ASP A 51 9.08 -6.84 -3.15
CA ASP A 51 9.89 -7.88 -2.54
C ASP A 51 9.16 -8.50 -1.33
N ARG A 52 9.43 -9.78 -1.10
CA ARG A 52 9.00 -10.60 0.06
C ARG A 52 7.63 -10.22 0.65
N PRO A 53 6.53 -10.60 -0.01
CA PRO A 53 5.18 -10.22 0.43
C PRO A 53 4.81 -10.67 1.84
N GLU A 54 5.42 -11.76 2.30
CA GLU A 54 5.33 -12.29 3.66
C GLU A 54 5.93 -11.40 4.74
N LEU A 55 6.78 -10.42 4.40
CA LEU A 55 7.36 -9.48 5.36
C LEU A 55 6.50 -8.22 5.56
N PHE A 56 5.47 -8.02 4.75
CA PHE A 56 4.63 -6.83 4.81
C PHE A 56 3.32 -7.06 5.57
N LEU A 57 2.60 -8.15 5.24
CA LEU A 57 1.34 -8.53 5.89
C LEU A 57 1.39 -10.01 6.27
N GLN A 58 1.12 -10.31 7.54
CA GLN A 58 0.82 -11.66 8.01
C GLN A 58 -0.65 -11.73 8.41
N ASP A 59 -1.35 -12.72 7.85
CA ASP A 59 -2.80 -12.82 7.90
C ASP A 59 -3.45 -11.50 7.43
N ASP A 60 -4.08 -10.75 8.35
CA ASP A 60 -4.75 -9.46 8.10
C ASP A 60 -4.06 -8.27 8.83
N SER A 61 -2.86 -8.47 9.39
CA SER A 61 -2.14 -7.45 10.16
C SER A 61 -0.78 -7.11 9.55
N VAL A 62 -0.38 -5.84 9.72
CA VAL A 62 0.99 -5.38 9.47
C VAL A 62 1.92 -6.03 10.50
N ILE A 63 3.04 -6.57 10.04
CA ILE A 63 4.08 -7.12 10.91
C ILE A 63 4.92 -5.95 11.43
N GLN A 64 5.01 -5.81 12.75
CA GLN A 64 5.83 -4.79 13.42
C GLN A 64 7.22 -5.34 13.75
#